data_AF-A0A7Y2CIR1-F1
#
_entry.id   AF-A0A7Y2CIR1-F1
#
_cell.length_a   1.000
_cell.length_b   1.000
_cell.length_c   1.000
_cell.angle_alpha   90.00
_cell.angle_beta   90.00
_cell.angle_gamma   90.00
#
_symmetry.space_group_name_H-M   'P 1'
#
loop_
_entity.id
_entity.type
_entity.pdbx_description
1 polymer ?
#
loop_
_entity_poly.entity_id
_entity_poly.type
_entity_poly.pdbx_seq_one_letter_code
_entity_poly.pdbx_strand_id
1 'polypeptide(L)'
;MNRSFRSSIGLKTVMAVTGAGLFLFLVAHMLGNLQIFLGPEALNAYAKKLKGLPELLWPARIGLLVIFLAHVGAAARITRENRAARPVRYQVNRAISVGY
;
A
#
# COMPACT_ATOMS: atom_id res chain seq x y z
N MET A 1 -25.49 8.92 11.71
CA MET A 1 -24.65 8.05 10.84
C MET A 1 -23.78 8.93 9.96
N ASN A 2 -22.47 8.89 10.20
CA ASN A 2 -21.55 10.00 9.93
C ASN A 2 -21.14 10.07 8.45
N ARG A 3 -21.42 11.20 7.77
CA ARG A 3 -21.12 11.43 6.34
C ARG A 3 -19.62 11.46 6.00
N SER A 4 -18.72 11.48 6.99
CA SER A 4 -17.28 11.60 6.77
C SER A 4 -16.63 10.41 6.04
N PHE A 5 -17.15 9.19 6.19
CA PHE A 5 -16.61 8.01 5.48
C PHE A 5 -17.09 7.87 4.03
N ARG A 6 -18.08 8.67 3.63
CA ARG A 6 -18.59 8.71 2.25
C ARG A 6 -18.05 9.89 1.44
N SER A 7 -17.38 10.84 2.07
CA SER A 7 -16.81 12.01 1.39
C SER A 7 -15.45 11.71 0.75
N SER A 8 -15.08 12.47 -0.28
CA SER A 8 -13.77 12.33 -0.95
C SER A 8 -12.59 12.51 0.01
N ILE A 9 -12.78 13.30 1.08
CA ILE A 9 -11.78 13.56 2.11
C ILE A 9 -11.54 12.29 2.94
N GLY A 10 -12.60 11.64 3.43
CA GLY A 10 -12.47 10.41 4.22
C GLY A 10 -11.75 9.29 3.46
N LEU A 11 -12.06 9.11 2.17
CA LEU A 11 -11.36 8.13 1.33
C LEU A 11 -9.88 8.44 1.16
N LYS A 12 -9.52 9.71 0.95
CA LYS A 12 -8.11 10.11 0.83
C LYS A 12 -7.36 9.93 2.13
N THR A 13 -7.99 10.21 3.28
CA THR A 13 -7.40 9.93 4.59
C THR A 13 -7.16 8.44 4.80
N VAL A 14 -8.15 7.58 4.50
CA VAL A 14 -7.98 6.12 4.55
C VAL A 14 -6.86 5.67 3.62
N MET A 15 -6.82 6.18 2.39
CA MET A 15 -5.77 5.87 1.42
C MET A 15 -4.37 6.22 1.94
N ALA A 16 -4.20 7.40 2.52
CA ALA A 16 -2.92 7.87 3.05
C ALA A 16 -2.46 7.04 4.26
N VAL A 17 -3.34 6.83 5.24
CA VAL A 17 -3.00 6.07 6.47
C VAL A 17 -2.69 4.62 6.14
N THR A 18 -3.52 3.98 5.31
CA THR A 18 -3.27 2.58 4.91
C THR A 18 -2.01 2.44 4.07
N GLY A 19 -1.75 3.39 3.17
CA GLY A 19 -0.52 3.41 2.36
C GLY A 19 0.74 3.57 3.20
N ALA A 20 0.73 4.48 4.18
CA ALA A 20 1.84 4.65 5.11
C ALA A 20 2.09 3.37 5.93
N GLY A 21 1.03 2.71 6.41
CA GLY A 21 1.15 1.43 7.13
C GLY A 21 1.76 0.32 6.27
N LEU A 22 1.29 0.15 5.03
CA LEU A 22 1.84 -0.83 4.09
C LEU A 22 3.31 -0.54 3.74
N PHE A 23 3.67 0.74 3.58
CA PHE A 23 5.05 1.14 3.30
C PHE A 23 5.98 0.82 4.48
N LEU A 24 5.58 1.13 5.72
CA LEU A 24 6.36 0.78 6.90
C LEU A 24 6.54 -0.74 7.02
N PHE A 25 5.48 -1.51 6.77
CA PHE A 25 5.59 -2.97 6.72
C PHE A 25 6.54 -3.43 5.63
N LEU A 26 6.45 -2.87 4.42
CA LEU A 26 7.34 -3.20 3.31
C LEU A 26 8.82 -2.99 3.70
N VAL A 27 9.15 -1.88 4.33
CA VAL A 27 10.51 -1.61 4.82
C VAL A 27 10.94 -2.66 5.85
N ALA A 28 10.14 -2.92 6.88
CA ALA A 28 10.45 -3.92 7.90
C ALA A 28 10.58 -5.34 7.32
N HIS A 29 9.68 -5.69 6.39
CA HIS A 29 9.70 -6.97 5.68
C HIS A 29 10.97 -7.12 4.84
N MET A 30 11.34 -6.07 4.12
CA MET A 30 12.56 -6.07 3.33
C MET A 30 13.80 -6.20 4.22
N LEU A 31 13.88 -5.49 5.34
CA LEU A 31 14.98 -5.65 6.28
C LEU A 31 15.11 -7.10 6.79
N GLY A 32 13.99 -7.78 7.04
CA GLY A 32 13.97 -9.21 7.34
C GLY A 32 14.54 -10.06 6.21
N ASN A 33 14.08 -9.83 4.97
CA ASN A 33 14.51 -10.60 3.79
C ASN A 33 15.95 -10.32 3.38
N LEU A 34 16.45 -9.09 3.55
CA LEU A 34 17.83 -8.72 3.21
C LEU A 34 18.86 -9.47 4.06
N GLN A 35 18.46 -10.07 5.19
CA GLN A 35 19.33 -10.99 5.94
C GLN A 35 19.75 -12.21 5.11
N ILE A 36 19.12 -12.49 3.96
CA ILE A 36 19.60 -13.47 3.00
C ILE A 36 21.05 -13.22 2.57
N PHE A 37 21.48 -11.95 2.52
CA PHE A 37 22.86 -11.57 2.19
C PHE A 37 23.85 -11.77 3.34
N LEU A 38 23.36 -12.04 4.55
CA LEU A 38 24.18 -12.35 5.74
C LEU A 38 24.42 -13.84 5.93
N GLY A 39 23.83 -14.68 5.07
CA GLY A 39 23.94 -16.14 5.11
C GLY A 39 22.69 -16.84 5.69
N PRO A 40 22.58 -18.16 5.47
CA PRO A 40 21.40 -18.94 5.86
C PRO A 40 21.10 -18.91 7.36
N GLU A 41 22.13 -18.88 8.20
CA GLU A 41 22.02 -18.93 9.66
C GLU A 41 21.30 -17.70 10.21
N ALA A 42 21.65 -16.51 9.73
CA ALA A 42 21.03 -15.25 10.14
C ALA A 42 19.54 -15.23 9.79
N LEU A 43 19.20 -15.57 8.54
CA LEU A 43 17.81 -15.63 8.08
C LEU A 43 16.98 -16.67 8.86
N ASN A 44 17.54 -17.86 9.10
CA ASN A 44 16.87 -18.92 9.84
C ASN A 44 16.67 -18.55 11.32
N ALA A 45 17.64 -17.90 11.96
CA ALA A 45 17.52 -17.42 13.33
C ALA A 45 16.42 -16.35 13.44
N TYR A 46 16.38 -15.40 12.50
CA TYR A 46 15.32 -14.40 12.42
C TYR A 46 13.93 -15.05 12.23
N ALA A 47 13.80 -15.99 11.30
CA ALA A 47 12.57 -16.72 11.06
C ALA A 47 12.12 -17.52 12.30
N LYS A 48 13.04 -18.17 13.01
CA LYS A 48 12.76 -18.90 14.25
C LYS A 48 12.26 -17.96 15.35
N LYS A 49 12.92 -16.80 15.54
CA LYS A 49 12.50 -15.76 16.50
C LYS A 49 11.08 -15.27 16.20
N LEU A 50 10.79 -14.96 14.94
CA LEU A 50 9.45 -14.51 14.54
C LEU A 50 8.38 -15.58 14.76
N LYS A 51 8.65 -16.83 14.35
CA LYS A 51 7.71 -17.95 14.55
C LYS A 51 7.45 -18.23 16.05
N GLY A 52 8.40 -17.90 16.92
CA GLY A 52 8.24 -17.97 18.37
C GLY A 52 7.32 -16.88 18.97
N LEU A 53 6.87 -15.91 18.18
CA LEU A 53 5.99 -14.80 18.61
C LEU A 53 4.66 -14.85 17.85
N PRO A 54 3.83 -15.90 18.05
CA PRO A 54 2.55 -16.04 17.35
C PRO A 54 1.59 -14.89 17.64
N GLU A 55 1.64 -14.33 18.85
CA GLU A 55 0.84 -13.17 19.26
C GLU A 55 1.20 -11.89 18.51
N LEU A 56 2.38 -11.80 17.90
CA LEU A 56 2.73 -10.71 17.01
C LEU A 56 2.37 -11.04 15.55
N LEU A 57 2.65 -12.28 15.11
CA LEU A 57 2.46 -12.67 13.71
C LEU A 57 1.00 -12.70 13.28
N TRP A 58 0.08 -13.20 14.11
CA TRP A 58 -1.33 -13.29 13.75
C TRP A 58 -2.00 -11.92 13.61
N PRO A 59 -1.86 -10.99 14.57
CA PRO A 59 -2.33 -9.62 14.39
C PRO A 59 -1.68 -8.92 13.21
N ALA A 60 -0.37 -9.12 12.97
CA ALA A 60 0.29 -8.56 11.79
C ALA A 60 -0.34 -9.09 10.49
N ARG A 61 -0.59 -10.40 10.36
CA ARG A 61 -1.21 -10.99 9.17
C ARG A 61 -2.62 -10.46 8.92
N ILE A 62 -3.48 -10.51 9.94
CA ILE A 62 -4.87 -10.07 9.82
C ILE A 62 -4.92 -8.55 9.59
N GLY A 63 -4.13 -7.79 10.35
CA GLY A 63 -4.02 -6.33 10.22
C GLY A 63 -3.54 -5.92 8.84
N LEU A 64 -2.51 -6.57 8.30
CA LEU A 64 -2.01 -6.31 6.94
C LEU A 64 -3.05 -6.66 5.88
N LEU A 65 -3.77 -7.78 6.03
CA LEU A 65 -4.83 -8.14 5.10
C LEU A 65 -5.94 -7.07 5.10
N VAL A 66 -6.38 -6.63 6.28
CA VAL A 66 -7.39 -5.58 6.43
C VAL A 66 -6.92 -4.25 5.82
N ILE A 67 -5.70 -3.80 6.15
CA ILE A 67 -5.14 -2.55 5.64
C ILE A 67 -4.96 -2.63 4.12
N PHE A 68 -4.48 -3.76 3.59
CA PHE A 68 -4.31 -3.97 2.16
C PHE A 68 -5.65 -3.88 1.41
N LEU A 69 -6.68 -4.58 1.88
CA LEU A 69 -8.01 -4.52 1.28
C LEU A 69 -8.61 -3.12 1.35
N ALA A 70 -8.45 -2.43 2.49
CA ALA A 70 -8.90 -1.04 2.65
C ALA A 70 -8.18 -0.09 1.69
N HIS A 71 -6.86 -0.26 1.52
CA HIS A 71 -6.04 0.55 0.61
C HIS A 71 -6.46 0.37 -0.84
N VAL A 72 -6.56 -0.89 -1.31
CA VAL A 72 -6.97 -1.21 -2.68
C VAL A 72 -8.40 -0.76 -2.94
N GLY A 73 -9.32 -0.96 -1.99
CA GLY A 73 -10.70 -0.49 -2.10
C GLY A 73 -10.81 1.03 -2.21
N ALA A 74 -10.06 1.77 -1.37
CA ALA A 74 -10.01 3.22 -1.43
C ALA A 74 -9.41 3.72 -2.76
N ALA A 75 -8.29 3.13 -3.20
CA ALA A 75 -7.64 3.46 -4.46
C ALA A 75 -8.58 3.23 -5.65
N ALA A 76 -9.25 2.08 -5.71
CA ALA A 76 -10.21 1.74 -6.76
C ALA A 76 -11.37 2.73 -6.80
N ARG A 77 -11.93 3.08 -5.63
CA ARG A 77 -13.04 4.04 -5.54
C ARG A 77 -12.63 5.43 -5.98
N ILE A 78 -11.52 5.95 -5.47
CA ILE A 78 -10.98 7.27 -5.86
C ILE A 78 -10.68 7.30 -7.37
N THR A 79 -10.11 6.23 -7.92
CA THR A 79 -9.78 6.14 -9.35
C THR A 79 -11.05 6.17 -10.21
N ARG A 80 -12.10 5.45 -9.81
CA ARG A 80 -13.40 5.47 -10.50
C ARG A 80 -14.06 6.85 -10.42
N GLU A 81 -14.10 7.47 -9.25
CA GLU A 81 -14.68 8.81 -9.04
C GLU A 81 -13.91 9.87 -9.85
N ASN A 82 -12.58 9.85 -9.83
CA ASN A 82 -11.75 10.76 -10.62
C ASN A 82 -11.94 10.58 -12.13
N ARG A 83 -12.16 9.35 -12.60
CA ARG A 83 -12.41 9.05 -14.02
C ARG A 83 -13.79 9.51 -14.46
N ALA A 84 -14.81 9.33 -13.63
CA ALA A 84 -16.17 9.79 -13.90
C ALA A 84 -16.28 11.33 -13.90
N ALA A 85 -15.52 12.01 -13.04
CA ALA A 85 -15.47 13.46 -12.96
C ALA A 85 -14.70 14.13 -14.13
N ARG A 86 -14.13 13.37 -15.07
CA ARG A 86 -13.40 13.89 -16.24
C ARG A 86 -14.23 13.76 -17.53
N PRO A 87 -14.93 14.82 -17.98
CA PRO A 87 -15.62 14.82 -19.27
C PRO A 87 -14.67 14.94 -20.47
N VAL A 88 -13.43 15.41 -20.27
CA VAL A 88 -12.41 15.54 -21.33
C VAL A 88 -11.17 14.70 -20.94
N ARG A 89 -10.76 13.76 -21.81
CA ARG A 89 -9.51 13.00 -21.63
C ARG A 89 -8.31 13.94 -21.71
N TYR A 90 -7.24 13.60 -20.99
CA TYR A 90 -5.99 14.37 -20.93
C TYR A 90 -5.56 14.85 -22.32
N GLN A 91 -5.52 16.18 -22.55
CA GLN A 91 -5.03 16.76 -23.79
C GLN A 91 -3.52 16.57 -23.82
N VAL A 92 -3.05 15.56 -24.57
CA VAL A 92 -1.64 15.46 -24.90
C VAL A 92 -1.36 16.58 -25.90
N ASN A 93 -0.66 17.63 -25.49
CA ASN A 93 -0.12 18.59 -26.45
C ASN A 93 0.78 17.80 -27.40
N ARG A 94 0.39 17.70 -28.67
CA ARG A 94 1.20 17.09 -29.72
C ARG A 94 2.51 17.89 -29.75
N ALA A 95 3.59 17.31 -29.23
CA ALA A 95 4.92 17.87 -29.42
C ALA A 95 5.13 18.01 -30.92
N ILE A 96 5.39 19.24 -31.37
CA ILE A 96 5.70 19.53 -32.77
C ILE A 96 6.97 18.72 -33.09
N SER A 97 6.86 17.74 -33.97
CA SER A 97 8.02 17.03 -34.51
C SER A 97 8.83 18.05 -35.32
N VAL A 98 9.89 18.60 -34.72
CA VAL A 98 10.89 19.33 -35.49
C VAL A 98 11.70 18.28 -36.23
N GLY A 99 11.34 18.05 -37.49
CA GLY A 99 12.09 17.19 -38.39
C GLY A 99 13.44 17.83 -38.71
N TYR A 100 14.49 17.03 -38.58
CA TYR A 100 15.81 17.23 -39.18
C TYR A 100 15.99 16.12 -40.21
#